data_AF-A0A954BS59-F1
#
_entry.id   AF-A0A954BS59-F1
#
_cell.length_a   1.000
_cell.length_b   1.000
_cell.length_c   1.000
_cell.angle_alpha   90.00
_cell.angle_beta   90.00
_cell.angle_gamma   90.00
#
_symmetry.space_group_name_H-M   'P 1'
#
loop_
_entity.id
_entity.type
_entity.pdbx_description
1 polymer ?
#
loop_
_entity_poly.entity_id
_entity_poly.type
_entity_poly.pdbx_seq_one_letter_code
_entity_poly.pdbx_strand_id
1 'polypeptide(L)' 'MKFHLHVGVIETVDETTLNEVLAVADCTERVLARLAPNLAVLEREDCEKVITALEGNGLHPKVMR' A
#
# COMPACT_ATOMS: atom_id res chain seq x y z
N MET A 1 17.52 4.48 -23.38
CA MET A 1 16.22 3.92 -22.94
C MET A 1 15.80 4.68 -21.69
N LYS A 2 14.59 5.27 -21.64
CA LYS A 2 14.06 5.93 -20.43
C LYS A 2 12.92 5.08 -19.91
N PHE A 3 12.92 4.74 -18.62
CA PHE A 3 11.83 4.06 -17.94
C PHE A 3 11.38 4.94 -16.76
N HIS A 4 10.08 4.99 -16.53
CA HIS A 4 9.45 5.70 -15.42
C HIS A 4 8.75 4.66 -14.56
N LEU A 5 9.17 4.54 -13.30
CA LEU A 5 8.57 3.62 -12.34
C LEU A 5 7.71 4.43 -11.37
N HIS A 6 6.41 4.17 -11.35
CA HIS A 6 5.48 4.80 -10.43
C HIS A 6 5.09 3.79 -9.35
N VAL A 7 5.89 3.73 -8.29
CA VAL A 7 5.64 2.88 -7.12
C VAL A 7 5.26 3.72 -5.91
N GLY A 8 4.41 3.17 -5.07
CA GLY A 8 4.15 3.68 -3.73
C GLY A 8 4.62 2.67 -2.67
N VAL A 9 4.88 3.19 -1.47
CA VAL A 9 5.27 2.37 -0.32
C VAL A 9 4.19 2.48 0.73
N ILE A 10 3.80 1.34 1.29
CA ILE A 10 2.90 1.26 2.43
C ILE A 10 3.69 0.69 3.59
N GLU A 11 3.82 1.49 4.64
CA GLU A 11 4.40 1.12 5.91
C GLU A 11 3.29 1.15 6.97
N THR A 12 3.28 0.13 7.83
CA THR A 12 2.35 0.01 8.95
C THR A 12 3.10 -0.33 10.23
N VAL A 13 2.39 -0.40 11.35
CA VAL A 13 3.01 -0.69 12.66
C VAL A 13 3.52 -2.14 12.76
N ASP A 14 2.86 -3.09 12.08
CA ASP A 14 3.21 -4.51 12.09
C ASP A 14 2.70 -5.24 10.83
N GLU A 15 3.12 -6.48 10.66
CA GLU A 15 2.75 -7.31 9.51
C GLU A 15 1.25 -7.60 9.43
N THR A 16 0.59 -7.75 10.58
CA THR A 16 -0.85 -8.09 10.62
C THR A 16 -1.65 -6.92 10.07
N THR A 17 -1.33 -5.71 10.52
CA THR A 17 -1.93 -4.45 10.05
C THR A 17 -1.70 -4.28 8.55
N LEU A 18 -0.48 -4.53 8.05
CA LEU A 18 -0.23 -4.46 6.61
C LEU A 18 -1.12 -5.41 5.82
N ASN A 19 -1.26 -6.66 6.27
CA ASN A 19 -2.06 -7.66 5.58
C ASN A 19 -3.56 -7.31 5.58
N GLU A 20 -4.07 -6.75 6.68
CA GLU A 20 -5.45 -6.25 6.76
C GLU A 20 -5.68 -5.08 5.79
N VAL A 21 -4.76 -4.11 5.76
CA VAL A 21 -4.82 -2.95 4.86
C VAL A 21 -4.86 -3.40 3.39
N LEU A 22 -3.99 -4.34 3.01
CA LEU A 22 -3.93 -4.88 1.65
C LEU A 22 -5.20 -5.68 1.29
N ALA A 23 -5.76 -6.43 2.24
CA ALA A 23 -6.99 -7.20 2.03
C ALA A 23 -8.22 -6.30 1.86
N VAL A 24 -8.34 -5.24 2.68
CA VAL A 24 -9.43 -4.25 2.57
C VAL A 24 -9.42 -3.57 1.19
N ALA A 25 -8.25 -3.39 0.61
CA ALA A 25 -8.08 -2.77 -0.70
C ALA A 25 -8.06 -3.76 -1.88
N ASP A 26 -8.22 -5.07 -1.64
CA ASP A 26 -8.09 -6.13 -2.65
C ASP A 26 -6.76 -6.06 -3.44
N CYS A 27 -5.67 -5.76 -2.73
CA CYS A 27 -4.34 -5.53 -3.29
C CYS A 27 -3.28 -6.55 -2.84
N THR A 28 -3.68 -7.61 -2.12
CA THR A 28 -2.76 -8.60 -1.54
C THR A 28 -1.86 -9.28 -2.58
N GLU A 29 -2.41 -9.65 -3.73
CA GLU A 29 -1.67 -10.30 -4.83
C GLU A 29 -0.93 -9.31 -5.74
N ARG A 30 -1.10 -8.00 -5.50
CA ARG A 30 -0.53 -6.91 -6.31
C ARG A 30 0.74 -6.29 -5.69
N VAL A 31 1.23 -6.88 -4.61
CA VAL A 31 2.47 -6.45 -3.96
C VAL A 31 3.66 -6.77 -4.88
N LEU A 32 4.37 -5.73 -5.32
CA LEU A 32 5.55 -5.86 -6.16
C LEU A 32 6.75 -6.39 -5.37
N ALA A 33 6.90 -5.92 -4.12
CA ALA A 33 7.96 -6.34 -3.22
C ALA A 33 7.55 -6.16 -1.76
N ARG A 34 8.01 -7.08 -0.89
CA ARG A 34 8.04 -6.87 0.56
C ARG A 34 9.46 -6.57 0.99
N LEU A 35 9.68 -5.38 1.54
CA LEU A 35 11.01 -4.96 2.02
C LEU A 35 11.19 -5.30 3.50
N ALA A 36 10.08 -5.38 4.25
CA ALA A 36 10.00 -5.82 5.64
C ALA A 36 8.61 -6.43 5.91
N PRO A 37 8.39 -7.13 7.04
CA PRO A 37 7.09 -7.72 7.36
C PRO A 37 5.93 -6.69 7.36
N ASN A 38 6.21 -5.46 7.79
CA ASN A 38 5.27 -4.34 7.88
C ASN A 38 5.36 -3.34 6.72
N LEU A 39 6.14 -3.64 5.66
CA LEU A 39 6.42 -2.72 4.57
C LEU A 39 6.32 -3.37 3.18
N ALA A 40 5.40 -2.86 2.35
CA ALA A 40 5.15 -3.32 0.99
C ALA A 40 5.31 -2.20 -0.04
N VAL A 41 5.76 -2.59 -1.24
CA VAL A 41 5.82 -1.76 -2.43
C VAL A 41 4.73 -2.20 -3.39
N LEU A 42 3.94 -1.25 -3.87
CA LEU A 42 2.89 -1.48 -4.86
C LEU A 42 3.04 -0.52 -6.04
N GLU A 43 2.33 -0.81 -7.13
CA GLU A 43 2.10 0.20 -8.15
C GLU A 43 1.32 1.38 -7.56
N ARG A 44 1.57 2.57 -8.11
CA ARG A 44 0.92 3.79 -7.65
C ARG A 44 -0.61 3.68 -7.66
N GLU A 45 -1.19 3.04 -8.67
CA GLU A 45 -2.65 2.87 -8.77
C GLU A 45 -3.22 2.03 -7.62
N ASP A 46 -2.50 1.01 -7.18
CA ASP A 46 -2.92 0.15 -6.07
C ASP A 46 -2.70 0.86 -4.72
N CYS A 47 -1.66 1.68 -4.58
CA CYS A 47 -1.55 2.58 -3.42
C CYS A 47 -2.72 3.57 -3.34
N GLU A 48 -3.16 4.16 -4.46
CA GLU A 48 -4.31 5.06 -4.49
C GLU A 48 -5.62 4.33 -4.12
N LYS A 49 -5.79 3.07 -4.55
CA LYS A 49 -6.90 2.21 -4.09
C LYS A 49 -6.84 1.98 -2.59
N VAL A 50 -5.67 1.66 -2.04
CA VAL A 50 -5.51 1.45 -0.59
C VAL A 50 -5.88 2.71 0.18
N ILE A 51 -5.41 3.89 -0.23
CA ILE A 51 -5.77 5.16 0.41
C ILE A 51 -7.29 5.37 0.37
N THR A 52 -7.91 5.16 -0.79
CA THR A 52 -9.37 5.33 -0.97
C THR A 52 -10.15 4.36 -0.08
N ALA A 53 -9.71 3.11 0.02
CA ALA A 53 -10.35 2.09 0.84
C ALA A 53 -10.21 2.42 2.34
N LEU A 54 -9.05 2.91 2.78
CA LEU A 54 -8.82 3.32 4.17
C LEU A 54 -9.68 4.54 4.54
N GLU A 55 -9.70 5.57 3.70
CA GLU A 55 -10.53 6.76 3.90
C GLU A 55 -12.03 6.40 3.97
N GLY A 56 -12.49 5.48 3.12
CA GLY A 56 -13.87 4.95 3.16
C GLY A 56 -14.22 4.20 4.46
N ASN A 57 -13.23 3.68 5.17
CA ASN A 57 -13.38 3.04 6.48
C ASN A 57 -13.09 3.98 7.67
N GLY A 58 -12.90 5.28 7.42
CA GLY A 58 -12.58 6.28 8.46
C GLY A 58 -11.15 6.18 8.99
N LEU A 59 -10.27 5.44 8.30
CA LEU A 59 -8.84 5.36 8.60
C LEU A 59 -8.12 6.40 7.75
N HIS A 60 -7.47 7.37 8.40
CA HIS A 60 -6.74 8.42 7.70
C HIS A 60 -5.25 8.06 7.60
N PRO A 61 -4.77 7.55 6.45
CA PRO A 61 -3.35 7.28 6.28
C PRO A 61 -2.56 8.60 6.35
N LYS A 62 -1.44 8.59 7.07
CA LYS A 62 -0.50 9.71 7.06
C LYS A 62 0.32 9.66 5.78
N VAL A 63 -0.19 10.27 4.71
CA VAL A 63 0.53 10.36 3.44
C VAL A 63 1.66 11.39 3.57
N MET A 64 2.92 10.94 3.57
CA MET A 64 4.08 11.81 3.35
C MET A 64 4.40 11.78 1.85
N ARG A 65 4.13 12.88 1.15
CA ARG A 65 4.48 13.08 -0.26
C ARG A 65 5.91 13.56 -0.42
#